data_AF-A0A967CYL3-F1
#
_entry.id   AF-A0A967CYL3-F1
#
_cell.length_a   1.000
_cell.length_b   1.000
_cell.length_c   1.000
_cell.angle_alpha   90.00
_cell.angle_beta   90.00
_cell.angle_gamma   90.00
#
_symmetry.space_group_name_H-M   'P 1'
#
loop_
_entity.id
_entity.type
_entity.pdbx_description
1 polymer ?
#
loop_
_entity_poly.entity_id
_entity_poly.type
_entity_poly.pdbx_seq_one_letter_code
_entity_poly.pdbx_strand_id
1 'polypeptide(L)'
;MKDNFRQALQAVLQHEGGFVNHPKDPGGMTNLGVTKRVWEEWVGHPVGEKEMRALTPVTVARLYKRKYWDAVKADELPTGLDYLMFDFAV
;
A
#
# COMPACT_ATOMS: atom_id res chain seq x y z
N MET A 1 13.32 14.51 3.67
CA MET A 1 12.66 13.22 3.44
C MET A 1 13.46 12.20 4.24
N LYS A 2 12.80 11.51 5.15
CA LYS A 2 13.41 10.47 5.97
C LYS A 2 13.63 9.24 5.08
N ASP A 3 14.83 8.70 5.08
CA ASP A 3 15.20 7.59 4.20
C ASP A 3 14.59 6.23 4.65
N ASN A 4 13.86 6.19 5.78
CA ASN A 4 13.31 4.96 6.34
C ASN A 4 11.97 4.51 5.75
N PHE A 5 11.31 5.31 4.89
CA PHE A 5 10.06 4.92 4.24
C PHE A 5 10.15 3.56 3.54
N ARG A 6 11.26 3.26 2.86
CA ARG A 6 11.45 1.96 2.19
C ARG A 6 11.46 0.79 3.17
N GLN A 7 12.08 0.97 4.33
CA GLN A 7 12.15 -0.05 5.37
C GLN A 7 10.77 -0.25 6.02
N ALA A 8 10.07 0.85 6.31
CA ALA A 8 8.71 0.83 6.83
C ALA A 8 7.74 0.14 5.85
N LEU A 9 7.79 0.48 4.56
CA LEU A 9 6.98 -0.15 3.53
C LEU A 9 7.28 -1.65 3.42
N GLN A 10 8.55 -2.05 3.48
CA GLN A 10 8.92 -3.46 3.45
C GLN A 10 8.35 -4.23 4.65
N ALA A 11 8.35 -3.61 5.84
CA ALA A 11 7.78 -4.21 7.05
C ALA A 11 6.25 -4.35 6.95
N VAL A 12 5.53 -3.31 6.50
CA VAL A 12 4.07 -3.38 6.28
C VAL A 12 3.73 -4.49 5.26
N LEU A 13 4.44 -4.52 4.13
CA LEU A 13 4.17 -5.50 3.07
C LEU A 13 4.61 -6.93 3.41
N GLN A 14 5.46 -7.14 4.42
CA GLN A 14 5.84 -8.49 4.86
C GLN A 14 4.64 -9.28 5.41
N HIS A 15 3.68 -8.59 6.02
CA HIS A 15 2.49 -9.21 6.61
C HIS A 15 1.33 -9.37 5.60
N GLU A 16 1.34 -8.61 4.51
CA GLU A 16 0.25 -8.55 3.50
C GLU A 16 0.60 -9.19 2.14
N GLY A 17 1.64 -10.02 2.10
CA GLY A 17 2.14 -10.60 0.86
C GLY A 17 1.18 -11.61 0.22
N GLY A 18 0.59 -11.25 -0.93
CA GLY A 18 -0.08 -12.20 -1.81
C GLY A 18 -1.28 -11.62 -2.56
N PHE A 19 -1.56 -12.17 -3.74
CA PHE A 19 -2.80 -11.90 -4.44
C PHE A 19 -3.94 -12.70 -3.82
N VAL A 20 -4.98 -12.02 -3.38
CA VAL A 20 -6.22 -12.61 -2.88
C VAL A 20 -7.36 -12.17 -3.78
N ASN A 21 -8.23 -13.11 -4.15
CA ASN A 21 -9.46 -12.82 -4.88
C ASN A 21 -10.54 -13.74 -4.32
N HIS A 22 -11.16 -13.31 -3.21
CA HIS A 22 -12.22 -14.09 -2.59
C HIS A 22 -13.59 -13.64 -3.12
N PRO A 23 -14.44 -14.56 -3.61
CA PRO A 23 -15.76 -14.21 -4.18
C PRO A 23 -16.76 -13.65 -3.14
N LYS A 24 -16.43 -13.70 -1.85
CA LYS A 24 -17.23 -13.09 -0.76
C LYS A 24 -16.59 -11.82 -0.19
N ASP A 25 -15.44 -11.42 -0.73
CA ASP A 25 -14.69 -10.27 -0.23
C ASP A 25 -15.21 -8.99 -0.91
N PRO A 26 -15.79 -8.03 -0.15
CA PRO A 26 -16.29 -6.79 -0.74
C PRO A 26 -15.17 -5.95 -1.39
N GLY A 27 -13.91 -6.17 -1.01
CA GLY A 27 -12.74 -5.52 -1.63
C GLY A 27 -12.33 -6.11 -2.99
N GLY A 28 -12.81 -7.32 -3.31
CA GLY A 28 -12.50 -8.02 -4.55
C GLY A 28 -11.04 -8.46 -4.64
N MET A 29 -10.39 -8.19 -5.79
CA MET A 29 -8.99 -8.52 -6.01
C MET A 29 -8.09 -7.60 -5.17
N THR A 30 -7.23 -8.18 -4.35
CA THR A 30 -6.28 -7.46 -3.49
C THR A 30 -4.89 -8.04 -3.70
N ASN A 31 -3.87 -7.20 -3.81
CA ASN A 31 -2.48 -7.65 -3.87
C ASN A 31 -1.59 -6.62 -3.18
N LEU A 32 -0.65 -7.07 -2.34
CA LEU A 32 0.24 -6.21 -1.58
C LEU A 32 -0.54 -5.13 -0.79
N GLY A 33 -1.62 -5.54 -0.11
CA GLY A 33 -2.53 -4.64 0.62
C GLY A 33 -3.41 -3.73 -0.24
N VAL A 34 -3.16 -3.64 -1.55
CA VAL A 34 -3.89 -2.75 -2.44
C VAL A 34 -5.09 -3.48 -3.05
N THR A 35 -6.29 -3.05 -2.68
CA THR A 35 -7.53 -3.48 -3.33
C THR A 35 -7.64 -2.91 -4.75
N LYS A 36 -8.34 -3.62 -5.63
CA LYS A 36 -8.59 -3.19 -7.02
C LYS A 36 -9.17 -1.79 -7.08
N ARG A 37 -10.16 -1.47 -6.25
CA ARG A 37 -10.79 -0.15 -6.19
C ARG A 37 -9.77 0.95 -5.88
N VAL A 38 -8.92 0.73 -4.87
CA VAL A 38 -7.88 1.70 -4.48
C VAL A 38 -6.86 1.89 -5.62
N TRP A 39 -6.53 0.82 -6.35
CA TRP A 39 -5.63 0.91 -7.50
C TRP A 39 -6.28 1.64 -8.69
N GLU A 40 -7.54 1.35 -9.02
CA GLU A 40 -8.29 2.03 -10.09
C GLU A 40 -8.44 3.54 -9.82
N GLU A 41 -8.73 3.92 -8.57
CA GLU A 41 -8.73 5.33 -8.14
C GLU A 41 -7.36 5.99 -8.35
N TRP A 42 -6.27 5.24 -8.12
CA TRP A 42 -4.90 5.75 -8.25
C TRP A 42 -4.47 5.92 -9.71
N VAL A 43 -4.76 4.95 -10.58
CA VAL A 43 -4.39 5.00 -12.00
C VAL A 43 -5.40 5.76 -12.86
N GLY A 44 -6.60 5.99 -12.35
CA GLY A 44 -7.65 6.77 -13.01
C GLY A 44 -8.40 6.02 -14.11
N HIS A 45 -8.29 4.69 -14.16
CA HIS A 45 -9.01 3.85 -15.12
C HIS A 45 -9.30 2.45 -14.53
N PRO A 46 -10.27 1.71 -15.09
CA PRO A 46 -10.51 0.34 -14.68
C PRO A 46 -9.33 -0.57 -14.98
N VAL A 47 -9.09 -1.58 -14.13
CA VAL A 47 -7.99 -2.55 -14.26
C VAL A 47 -8.49 -3.99 -14.21
N GLY A 48 -7.76 -4.87 -14.88
CA GLY A 48 -8.00 -6.31 -14.89
C GLY A 48 -7.19 -7.08 -13.85
N GLU A 49 -7.49 -8.37 -13.70
CA GLU A 49 -6.76 -9.27 -12.80
C GLU A 49 -5.27 -9.35 -13.13
N LYS A 50 -4.92 -9.37 -14.43
CA LYS A 50 -3.52 -9.43 -14.88
C LYS A 50 -2.71 -8.26 -14.35
N GLU A 51 -3.29 -7.06 -14.32
CA GLU A 51 -2.63 -5.85 -13.81
C GLU A 51 -2.53 -5.90 -12.29
N MET A 52 -3.59 -6.33 -11.59
CA MET A 52 -3.57 -6.51 -10.13
C MET A 52 -2.52 -7.52 -9.68
N ARG A 53 -2.37 -8.64 -10.40
CA ARG A 53 -1.32 -9.64 -10.13
C ARG A 53 0.08 -9.15 -10.45
N ALA A 54 0.22 -8.20 -11.38
CA ALA A 54 1.50 -7.63 -11.77
C ALA A 54 2.00 -6.53 -10.83
N LEU A 55 1.23 -6.17 -9.80
CA LEU A 55 1.67 -5.22 -8.78
C LEU A 55 2.92 -5.73 -8.06
N THR A 56 3.87 -4.82 -7.88
CA THR A 56 5.12 -5.04 -7.16
C THR A 56 5.23 -4.02 -6.02
N PRO A 57 6.06 -4.28 -4.99
CA PRO A 57 6.33 -3.30 -3.94
C PRO A 57 6.76 -1.94 -4.51
N VAL A 58 7.51 -1.95 -5.62
CA VAL A 58 7.97 -0.72 -6.30
C VAL A 58 6.81 0.05 -6.93
N THR A 59 5.85 -0.63 -7.56
CA THR A 59 4.71 0.05 -8.22
C THR A 59 3.74 0.63 -7.19
N VAL A 60 3.52 -0.07 -6.07
CA VAL A 60 2.62 0.40 -5.00
C VAL A 60 3.27 1.41 -4.06
N ALA A 61 4.61 1.50 -4.01
CA ALA A 61 5.32 2.40 -3.10
C ALA A 61 4.87 3.86 -3.20
N ARG A 62 4.64 4.37 -4.42
CA ARG A 62 4.16 5.75 -4.60
C ARG A 62 2.75 5.96 -4.07
N LEU A 63 1.89 4.96 -4.21
CA LEU A 63 0.54 4.98 -3.65
C LEU A 63 0.65 5.01 -2.12
N TYR A 64 1.41 4.09 -1.54
CA TYR A 64 1.59 4.01 -0.08
C TYR A 64 2.16 5.29 0.52
N LYS A 65 3.19 5.85 -0.15
CA LYS A 65 3.78 7.11 0.28
C LYS A 65 2.74 8.21 0.33
N ARG A 66 1.98 8.39 -0.75
CA ARG A 66 1.03 9.51 -0.86
C ARG A 66 -0.24 9.33 -0.04
N LYS A 67 -0.84 8.13 -0.02
CA LYS A 67 -2.12 7.89 0.66
C LYS A 67 -1.98 7.70 2.17
N TYR A 68 -0.85 7.15 2.63
CA TYR A 68 -0.72 6.75 4.04
C TYR A 68 0.45 7.45 4.74
N TRP A 69 1.68 7.34 4.23
CA TRP A 69 2.87 7.93 4.87
C TRP A 69 2.80 9.46 4.98
N ASP A 70 2.49 10.12 3.86
CA ASP A 70 2.38 11.58 3.78
C ASP A 70 1.13 12.08 4.53
N ALA A 71 0.06 11.27 4.57
CA ALA A 71 -1.19 11.63 5.26
C ALA A 71 -1.00 11.76 6.77
N VAL A 72 -0.14 10.94 7.37
CA VAL A 72 0.22 11.02 8.80
C VAL A 72 1.44 11.89 9.06
N LYS A 73 1.99 12.56 8.04
CA LYS A 73 3.22 13.35 8.11
C LYS A 73 4.39 12.57 8.71
N ALA A 74 4.55 11.30 8.33
CA ALA A 74 5.55 10.42 8.93
C ALA A 74 6.99 10.94 8.80
N ASP A 75 7.30 11.75 7.78
CA ASP A 75 8.58 12.46 7.65
C ASP A 75 8.89 13.42 8.83
N GLU A 76 7.88 13.90 9.55
CA GLU A 76 7.98 14.84 10.68
C GLU A 76 8.01 14.13 12.04
N LEU A 77 7.75 12.81 12.09
CA LEU A 77 7.65 12.04 13.33
C LEU A 77 9.00 11.43 13.74
N PRO A 78 9.24 11.17 15.04
CA PRO A 78 10.37 10.38 15.50
C PRO A 78 10.39 8.96 14.91
N THR A 79 11.58 8.39 14.79
CA THR A 79 11.74 7.01 14.29
C THR A 79 11.01 6.02 15.21
N GLY A 80 10.29 5.07 14.62
CA GLY A 80 9.44 4.12 15.32
C GLY A 80 7.99 4.62 15.43
N LEU A 81 7.78 5.89 15.80
CA LEU A 81 6.44 6.48 15.77
C LEU A 81 5.96 6.72 14.33
N ASP A 82 6.88 7.11 13.45
CA ASP A 82 6.62 7.20 12.00
C ASP A 82 6.12 5.88 11.42
N TYR A 83 6.76 4.77 11.77
CA TYR A 83 6.35 3.42 11.37
C TYR A 83 4.99 3.05 11.96
N LEU A 84 4.78 3.22 13.26
CA LEU A 84 3.52 2.87 13.92
C LEU A 84 2.34 3.66 13.35
N MET A 85 2.51 4.96 13.12
CA MET A 85 1.46 5.79 12.53
C MET A 85 1.19 5.42 11.08
N PHE A 86 2.24 5.09 10.33
CA PHE A 86 2.10 4.61 8.95
C PHE A 86 1.36 3.28 8.89
N ASP A 87 1.75 2.30 9.70
CA ASP A 87 1.12 0.98 9.80
C ASP A 87 -0.36 1.09 10.20
N PHE A 88 -0.68 1.97 11.15
CA PHE A 88 -2.07 2.21 11.57
C PHE A 88 -2.93 2.91 10.50
N ALA A 89 -2.31 3.63 9.56
CA ALA A 89 -3.02 4.36 8.52
C ALA A 89 -3.33 3.52 7.28
N VAL A 90 -2.58 2.44 7.06
CA VAL A 90 -2.76 1.48 5.95
C VAL A 90 -4.04 0.68 6.17
#